data_AF-A0A532UWS2-F1
#
_entry.id   AF-A0A532UWS2-F1
#
_cell.length_a   1.000
_cell.length_b   1.000
_cell.length_c   1.000
_cell.angle_alpha   90.00
_cell.angle_beta   90.00
_cell.angle_gamma   90.00
#
_symmetry.space_group_name_H-M   'P 1'
#
loop_
_entity.id
_entity.type
_entity.pdbx_description
1 polymer ?
#
loop_
_entity_poly.entity_id
_entity_poly.type
_entity_poly.pdbx_seq_one_letter_code
_entity_poly.pdbx_strand_id
1 'polypeptide(L)'
;MSDTVKSAYGQQVLERLSREGSQGTGEIAIVTSPGARTAAWAVKVKSNSSYNVYNVIAVIIKPPGLVPDEIGRQVQAVNLAESFTQQGTLPAGTYAVMSRVGDKNVFYAKP
;
A
#
# COMPACT_ATOMS: atom_id res chain seq x y z
N MET A 1 30.39 -39.76 29.24
CA MET A 1 28.98 -39.80 28.80
C MET A 1 28.30 -38.50 29.20
N SER A 2 28.57 -37.39 28.50
CA SER A 2 27.99 -36.08 28.88
C SER A 2 27.77 -35.09 27.71
N ASP A 3 28.05 -35.46 26.46
CA ASP A 3 27.99 -34.49 25.34
C ASP A 3 26.77 -34.63 24.43
N THR A 4 25.98 -35.70 24.58
CA THR A 4 24.79 -35.91 23.72
C THR A 4 23.53 -35.21 24.25
N VAL A 5 23.53 -34.74 25.50
CA VAL A 5 22.35 -34.11 26.15
C VAL A 5 22.25 -32.61 25.86
N LYS A 6 23.35 -31.93 25.49
CA LYS A 6 23.33 -30.48 25.18
C LYS A 6 22.74 -30.14 23.80
N SER A 7 22.76 -31.07 22.86
CA SER A 7 22.26 -30.85 21.48
C SER A 7 20.72 -30.83 21.39
N ALA A 8 20.05 -31.72 22.13
CA ALA A 8 18.59 -31.84 22.10
C ALA A 8 17.87 -30.62 22.72
N TYR A 9 18.46 -30.00 23.75
CA TYR A 9 17.88 -28.82 24.41
C TYR A 9 17.96 -27.58 23.51
N GLY A 10 19.09 -27.39 22.81
CA GLY A 10 19.25 -26.29 21.85
C GLY A 10 18.26 -26.38 20.69
N GLN A 11 18.03 -27.59 20.16
CA GLN A 11 17.02 -27.81 19.11
C GLN A 11 15.59 -27.54 19.61
N GLN A 12 15.24 -27.94 20.84
CA GLN A 12 13.91 -27.64 21.42
C GLN A 12 13.67 -26.14 21.66
N VAL A 13 14.70 -25.38 22.07
CA VAL A 13 14.59 -23.93 22.23
C VAL A 13 14.42 -23.24 20.88
N LEU A 14 15.14 -23.67 19.86
CA LEU A 14 14.99 -23.17 18.48
C LEU A 14 13.62 -23.51 17.89
N GLU A 15 13.09 -24.70 18.16
CA GLU A 15 11.77 -25.12 17.68
C GLU A 15 10.62 -24.38 18.39
N ARG A 16 10.79 -24.03 19.68
CA ARG A 16 9.85 -23.14 20.40
C ARG A 16 9.88 -21.72 19.86
N LEU A 17 11.07 -21.14 19.64
CA LEU A 17 11.20 -19.80 19.03
C LEU A 17 10.62 -19.75 17.61
N SER A 18 10.79 -20.82 16.84
CA SER A 18 10.21 -20.97 15.50
C SER A 18 8.68 -21.02 15.52
N ARG A 19 8.08 -21.65 16.55
CA ARG A 19 6.61 -21.71 16.72
C ARG A 19 6.02 -20.45 17.37
N GLU A 20 6.78 -19.73 18.20
CA GLU A 20 6.35 -18.48 18.84
C GLU A 20 6.52 -17.23 17.94
N GLY A 21 7.28 -17.32 16.85
CA GLY A 21 7.44 -16.25 15.85
C GLY A 21 6.19 -15.86 15.06
N SER A 22 5.03 -16.47 15.33
CA SER A 22 3.75 -16.20 14.65
C SER A 22 2.80 -15.27 15.43
N GLN A 23 3.22 -14.68 16.56
CA GLN A 23 2.39 -13.72 17.32
C GLN A 23 3.08 -12.38 17.65
N GLY A 24 4.09 -12.00 16.88
CA GLY A 24 4.58 -10.63 16.85
C GLY A 24 3.98 -9.91 15.67
N THR A 25 3.35 -8.76 15.89
CA THR A 25 3.07 -7.74 14.88
C THR A 25 4.36 -7.43 14.14
N GLY A 26 4.62 -8.18 13.07
CA GLY A 26 5.78 -7.98 12.23
C GLY A 26 5.59 -6.64 11.54
N GLU A 27 6.41 -5.67 11.92
CA GLU A 27 6.63 -4.50 11.09
C GLU A 27 7.18 -5.01 9.76
N ILE A 28 6.30 -5.17 8.77
CA ILE A 28 6.71 -5.44 7.41
C ILE A 28 7.29 -4.13 6.90
N ALA A 29 8.58 -3.91 7.15
CA ALA A 29 9.35 -2.89 6.47
C ALA A 29 9.46 -3.31 4.99
N ILE A 30 8.43 -2.99 4.21
CA ILE A 30 8.49 -3.12 2.76
C ILE A 30 9.46 -2.04 2.28
N VAL A 31 10.72 -2.43 2.08
CA VAL A 31 11.67 -1.64 1.32
C VAL A 31 11.23 -1.70 -0.14
N THR A 32 10.45 -0.73 -0.60
CA THR A 32 10.24 -0.50 -2.03
C THR A 32 11.53 0.04 -2.61
N SER A 33 12.44 -0.85 -3.00
CA SER A 33 13.59 -0.48 -3.83
C SER A 33 13.09 -0.01 -5.20
N PRO A 34 13.70 1.03 -5.80
CA PRO A 34 13.45 1.39 -7.20
C PRO A 34 13.87 0.22 -8.10
N GLY A 35 12.95 -0.71 -8.37
CA GLY A 35 13.24 -1.96 -9.11
C GLY A 35 12.32 -3.13 -8.76
N ALA A 36 11.72 -3.16 -7.57
CA ALA A 36 10.63 -4.08 -7.28
C ALA A 36 9.36 -3.59 -8.01
N ARG A 37 8.78 -4.44 -8.87
CA ARG A 37 7.57 -4.13 -9.68
C ARG A 37 6.51 -3.46 -8.81
N THR A 38 6.44 -2.14 -8.85
CA THR A 38 5.44 -1.39 -8.09
C THR A 38 4.12 -1.66 -8.77
N ALA A 39 3.21 -2.37 -8.09
CA ALA A 39 1.85 -2.50 -8.57
C ALA A 39 1.23 -1.11 -8.62
N ALA A 40 0.77 -0.71 -9.81
CA ALA A 40 0.08 0.53 -10.03
C ALA A 40 -1.36 0.22 -10.44
N TRP A 41 -2.31 1.02 -9.95
CA TRP A 41 -3.73 0.85 -10.20
C TRP A 41 -4.30 2.10 -10.86
N ALA A 42 -5.21 1.92 -11.82
CA ALA A 42 -6.05 3.00 -12.29
C ALA A 42 -7.07 3.33 -11.20
N VAL A 43 -7.20 4.61 -10.86
CA VAL A 43 -8.13 5.10 -9.84
C VAL A 43 -8.91 6.29 -10.36
N LYS A 44 -10.05 6.56 -9.72
CA LYS A 44 -10.87 7.75 -9.90
C LYS A 44 -11.02 8.50 -8.59
N VAL A 45 -10.79 9.80 -8.63
CA VAL A 45 -10.98 10.70 -7.49
C VAL A 45 -12.47 10.86 -7.20
N LYS A 46 -12.88 10.65 -5.95
CA LYS A 46 -14.26 10.77 -5.49
C LYS A 46 -14.50 12.06 -4.73
N SER A 47 -13.56 12.45 -3.89
CA SER A 47 -13.60 13.72 -3.15
C SER A 47 -12.22 14.06 -2.60
N ASN A 48 -12.00 15.33 -2.29
CA ASN A 48 -10.92 15.71 -1.40
C ASN A 48 -11.28 15.30 0.03
N SER A 49 -10.33 14.69 0.76
CA SER A 49 -10.48 14.34 2.16
C SER A 49 -9.94 15.44 3.08
N SER A 50 -8.67 15.83 2.89
CA SER A 50 -7.99 16.89 3.65
C SER A 50 -6.66 17.21 2.98
N TYR A 51 -6.28 18.49 2.90
CA TYR A 51 -5.05 18.92 2.24
C TYR A 51 -4.94 18.32 0.83
N ASN A 52 -3.79 17.75 0.44
CA ASN A 52 -3.60 17.03 -0.81
C ASN A 52 -3.99 15.54 -0.75
N VAL A 53 -4.80 15.13 0.23
CA VAL A 53 -5.28 13.74 0.38
C VAL A 53 -6.69 13.63 -0.18
N TYR A 54 -6.89 12.65 -1.05
CA TYR A 54 -8.15 12.39 -1.75
C TYR A 54 -8.69 11.01 -1.43
N ASN A 55 -10.01 10.91 -1.37
CA ASN A 55 -10.70 9.62 -1.44
C ASN A 55 -10.74 9.19 -2.91
N VAL A 56 -10.16 8.03 -3.21
CA VAL A 56 -10.09 7.47 -4.55
C VAL A 56 -10.68 6.06 -4.55
N ILE A 57 -11.18 5.62 -5.70
CA ILE A 57 -11.64 4.24 -5.91
C ILE A 57 -10.90 3.63 -7.08
N ALA A 58 -10.55 2.35 -6.99
CA ALA A 58 -9.96 1.64 -8.10
C ALA A 58 -10.98 1.51 -9.25
N VAL A 59 -10.48 1.54 -10.48
CA VAL A 59 -11.30 1.39 -11.68
C VAL A 59 -10.75 0.35 -12.63
N ILE A 60 -11.67 -0.35 -13.32
CA ILE A 60 -11.35 -1.25 -14.42
C ILE A 60 -11.50 -0.47 -15.73
N ILE A 61 -10.40 -0.33 -16.46
CA ILE A 61 -10.41 0.28 -17.80
C ILE A 61 -11.11 -0.67 -18.76
N LYS A 62 -12.15 -0.17 -19.40
CA LYS A 62 -12.95 -0.89 -20.39
C LYS A 62 -12.45 -0.62 -21.81
N PRO A 63 -13.00 -1.33 -22.82
CA PRO A 63 -12.78 -0.98 -24.22
C PRO A 63 -13.04 0.52 -24.50
N PRO A 64 -12.41 1.08 -25.55
CA PRO A 64 -12.56 2.49 -25.91
C PRO A 64 -14.03 2.91 -26.06
N GLY A 65 -14.36 4.10 -25.54
CA GLY A 65 -15.72 4.66 -25.60
C GLY A 65 -16.63 4.27 -24.43
N LEU A 66 -16.17 3.40 -23.52
CA LEU A 66 -16.92 3.04 -22.32
C LEU A 66 -16.32 3.67 -21.06
N VAL A 67 -17.20 4.08 -20.12
CA VAL A 67 -16.78 4.59 -18.82
C VAL A 67 -16.21 3.45 -17.97
N PRO A 68 -15.04 3.62 -17.31
CA PRO A 68 -14.49 2.62 -16.39
C PRO A 68 -15.45 2.24 -15.26
N ASP A 69 -15.45 0.96 -14.87
CA ASP A 69 -16.20 0.49 -13.69
C ASP A 69 -15.42 0.75 -12.41
N GLU A 70 -16.10 1.23 -11.38
CA GLU A 70 -15.54 1.40 -10.04
C GLU A 70 -15.58 0.08 -9.27
N ILE A 71 -14.48 -0.32 -8.64
CA ILE A 71 -14.36 -1.58 -7.89
C ILE A 71 -13.83 -1.39 -6.47
N GLY A 72 -14.31 -2.23 -5.56
CA GLY A 72 -13.85 -2.25 -4.17
C GLY A 72 -14.40 -1.10 -3.33
N ARG A 73 -13.60 -0.63 -2.38
CA ARG A 73 -13.94 0.46 -1.46
C ARG A 73 -13.07 1.67 -1.74
N GLN A 74 -13.55 2.86 -1.35
CA GLN A 74 -12.73 4.06 -1.39
C GLN A 74 -11.56 3.93 -0.41
N VAL A 75 -10.39 4.39 -0.84
CA VAL A 75 -9.17 4.50 -0.04
C VAL A 75 -8.63 5.90 -0.14
N GLN A 76 -7.82 6.31 0.83
CA GLN A 76 -7.15 7.61 0.77
C GLN A 76 -5.84 7.49 0.01
N ALA A 77 -5.55 8.48 -0.84
CA ALA A 77 -4.30 8.61 -1.56
C ALA A 77 -3.83 10.07 -1.61
N VAL A 78 -2.51 10.26 -1.52
CA VAL A 78 -1.88 11.59 -1.52
C VAL A 78 -1.54 12.00 -2.95
N ASN A 79 -1.94 13.20 -3.36
CA ASN A 79 -1.55 13.78 -4.63
C ASN A 79 -0.18 14.47 -4.51
N LEU A 80 0.82 13.96 -5.22
CA LEU A 80 2.17 14.48 -5.21
C LEU A 80 2.35 15.75 -6.07
N ALA A 81 1.34 16.12 -6.87
CA ALA A 81 1.38 17.32 -7.70
C ALA A 81 0.97 18.60 -6.95
N GLU A 82 0.38 18.46 -5.75
CA GLU A 82 -0.16 19.56 -4.96
C GLU A 82 0.61 19.73 -3.63
N SER A 83 0.50 20.91 -3.02
CA SER A 83 1.15 21.18 -1.74
C SER A 83 0.56 20.32 -0.61
N PHE A 84 1.44 19.79 0.23
CA PHE A 84 1.07 19.00 1.43
C PHE A 84 0.42 19.84 2.53
N THR A 85 0.54 21.17 2.47
CA THR A 85 0.04 22.09 3.50
C THR A 85 -1.19 22.88 3.06
N GLN A 86 -1.66 22.69 1.82
CA GLN A 86 -2.81 23.40 1.28
C GLN A 86 -3.94 22.44 0.94
N GLN A 87 -5.16 22.97 0.94
CA GLN A 87 -6.33 22.24 0.49
C GLN A 87 -6.21 21.95 -1.01
N GLY A 88 -6.31 20.67 -1.35
CA GLY A 88 -6.24 20.20 -2.72
C GLY A 88 -7.45 20.66 -3.54
N THR A 89 -7.20 20.83 -4.83
CA THR A 89 -8.08 21.47 -5.82
C THR A 89 -8.47 20.52 -6.96
N LEU A 90 -7.96 19.29 -6.95
CA LEU A 90 -8.25 18.30 -7.98
C LEU A 90 -9.75 17.94 -7.98
N PRO A 91 -10.44 18.05 -9.12
CA PRO A 91 -11.87 17.82 -9.18
C PRO A 91 -12.21 16.32 -9.03
N ALA A 92 -13.38 16.06 -8.44
CA ALA A 92 -13.95 14.72 -8.44
C ALA A 92 -14.22 14.24 -9.86
N GLY A 93 -14.00 12.96 -10.12
CA GLY A 93 -14.06 12.35 -11.45
C GLY A 93 -12.73 12.29 -12.18
N THR A 94 -11.69 12.95 -11.69
CA THR A 94 -10.34 12.85 -12.26
C THR A 94 -9.82 11.41 -12.17
N TYR A 95 -9.31 10.90 -13.29
CA TYR A 95 -8.64 9.60 -13.33
C TYR A 95 -7.13 9.78 -13.12
N ALA A 96 -6.53 8.89 -12.34
CA ALA A 96 -5.10 8.90 -12.06
C ALA A 96 -4.55 7.47 -11.97
N VAL A 97 -3.23 7.38 -11.97
CA VAL A 97 -2.52 6.14 -11.63
C VAL A 97 -2.02 6.27 -10.21
N MET A 98 -2.45 5.33 -9.36
CA MET A 98 -2.04 5.23 -7.96
C MET A 98 -1.00 4.14 -7.79
N SER A 99 0.03 4.42 -7.00
CA SER A 99 1.07 3.48 -6.61
C SER A 99 1.19 3.45 -5.09
N ARG A 100 1.85 2.40 -4.59
CA ARG A 100 2.10 2.22 -3.16
C ARG A 100 3.56 2.59 -2.84
N VAL A 101 3.76 3.54 -1.93
CA VAL A 101 5.09 3.97 -1.45
C VAL A 101 5.13 3.81 0.06
N GLY A 102 5.95 2.86 0.56
CA GLY A 102 5.98 2.49 1.98
C GLY A 102 4.59 2.06 2.48
N ASP A 103 4.02 2.82 3.42
CA ASP A 103 2.68 2.63 4.00
C ASP A 103 1.60 3.59 3.43
N LYS A 104 1.92 4.42 2.42
CA LYS A 104 0.97 5.34 1.76
C LYS A 104 0.58 4.94 0.34
N ASN A 105 -0.67 5.25 -0.01
CA ASN A 105 -1.10 5.35 -1.40
C ASN A 105 -0.76 6.74 -1.92
N VAL A 106 -0.14 6.81 -3.10
CA VAL A 106 0.23 8.08 -3.73
C VAL A 106 -0.17 8.06 -5.20
N PHE A 107 -0.47 9.23 -5.74
CA PHE A 107 -0.68 9.42 -7.17
C PHE A 107 -0.18 10.81 -7.57
N TYR A 108 -0.12 11.05 -8.88
CA TYR A 108 0.25 12.35 -9.42
C TYR A 108 -0.80 12.78 -10.44
N ALA A 109 -1.49 13.90 -10.18
CA ALA A 109 -2.38 14.53 -11.14
C ALA A 109 -2.42 16.04 -10.89
N LYS A 110 -2.20 16.84 -11.94
CA LYS A 110 -2.39 18.29 -11.84
C LYS A 110 -3.88 18.63 -11.92
N PRO A 111 -4.34 19.67 -11.22
CA PRO A 111 -5.69 20.23 -11.38
C PRO A 111 -6.02 20.59 -12.82
#